data_AF-A0A519UG52-F1
#
_entry.id   AF-A0A519UG52-F1
#
_cell.length_a   1.000
_cell.length_b   1.000
_cell.length_c   1.000
_cell.angle_alpha   90.00
_cell.angle_beta   90.00
_cell.angle_gamma   90.00
#
_symmetry.space_group_name_H-M   'P 1'
#
loop_
_entity.id
_entity.type
_entity.pdbx_description
1 polymer ?
#
loop_
_entity_poly.entity_id
_entity_poly.type
_entity_poly.pdbx_seq_one_letter_code
_entity_poly.pdbx_strand_id
1 'polypeptide(L)'
;MTEVPNAAIDKTVTFNGNGQAIEFISTNTNERAVIKLNGSDFINFNNLVVNSLGTTTSQYGFGFHLMNDANNNSIIGCTINLNTTSTSTNYAGIVVSGSATSSTGTGSTLSDDNIIANNTINGGLLGISLVGSATEANRNNVITSNTINDFHTYGIYVLGSFGTIIEANIIQRPTRTVSATTAYGIYFTNLSVSAEINKNRISNPFGGDNGSTNTFNGIFFTGTDGFSGLENKITNNLIYNFTGSGSVTGISNTSSDNLFIYHNTISIDGDAPLSTATNFARGFYQTTEAFGIDLKNNIISITRGGPSKKHAFYFNTAASVITSDYNDIYIPVSAQNAFVGLSATTDRLTLANWQAATTQDVNSITTDPIFTSPLSGNYMPTNASINDLGTPVGVTTDIENNPRSATTPDMGAYEFTPLPCVAPPTAGVALLSDDIVCENTLVGLSVSANSTGLTQTYQWQSSPNIGGPWTPVGGSITNPNITITATQTLYYQLGVTCSGNTQFTAPVLLTVTPGLTNQPYTINGALPTGGLNFRTFNDAYAAMSCGIVAPITFNVIPSGGPYLEQLIMEPIFGASATNTVTFKGNGAVIRFDPTVTGERAVIK
;
A
#
# COMPACT_ATOMS: atom_id res chain seq x y z
N MET A 1 -9.13 -34.74 24.06
CA MET A 1 -8.12 -35.79 24.23
C MET A 1 -7.17 -35.30 25.30
N THR A 2 -6.83 -36.18 26.23
CA THR A 2 -5.72 -35.98 27.18
C THR A 2 -4.48 -36.70 26.66
N GLU A 3 -3.36 -36.60 27.35
CA GLU A 3 -2.13 -37.34 27.04
C GLU A 3 -2.42 -38.81 26.68
N VAL A 4 -1.81 -39.27 25.58
CA VAL A 4 -1.86 -40.67 25.16
C VAL A 4 -0.62 -41.38 25.70
N PRO A 5 -0.77 -42.37 26.60
CA PRO A 5 0.38 -43.02 27.21
C PRO A 5 1.34 -43.62 26.18
N ASN A 6 2.64 -43.33 26.34
CA ASN A 6 3.74 -43.76 25.48
C ASN A 6 3.77 -43.17 24.06
N ALA A 7 2.95 -42.15 23.76
CA ALA A 7 3.09 -41.39 22.54
C ALA A 7 4.45 -40.68 22.51
N ALA A 8 5.14 -40.76 21.37
CA ALA A 8 6.50 -40.23 21.19
C ALA A 8 6.76 -39.99 19.70
N ILE A 9 7.91 -39.37 19.37
CA ILE A 9 8.29 -39.08 17.98
C ILE A 9 8.37 -40.33 17.09
N ASP A 10 8.71 -41.50 17.66
CA ASP A 10 8.74 -42.80 16.99
C ASP A 10 7.41 -43.59 17.13
N LYS A 11 6.45 -43.04 17.87
CA LYS A 11 5.17 -43.68 18.27
C LYS A 11 4.03 -42.66 18.26
N THR A 12 3.68 -42.17 17.08
CA THR A 12 2.59 -41.21 16.90
C THR A 12 1.22 -41.89 16.83
N VAL A 13 0.16 -41.18 17.23
CA VAL A 13 -1.23 -41.59 16.94
C VAL A 13 -1.69 -40.86 15.68
N THR A 14 -2.11 -41.59 14.65
CA THR A 14 -2.58 -40.97 13.39
C THR A 14 -4.04 -41.30 13.10
N PHE A 15 -4.84 -40.25 12.92
CA PHE A 15 -6.21 -40.30 12.43
C PHE A 15 -6.22 -39.96 10.93
N ASN A 16 -6.39 -40.97 10.08
CA ASN A 16 -6.57 -40.78 8.64
C ASN A 16 -8.08 -40.63 8.34
N GLY A 17 -8.51 -39.38 8.16
CA GLY A 17 -9.91 -39.03 7.95
C GLY A 17 -10.49 -39.47 6.60
N ASN A 18 -9.66 -39.63 5.56
CA ASN A 18 -10.10 -40.04 4.22
C ASN A 18 -11.30 -39.24 3.67
N GLY A 19 -11.34 -37.93 3.97
CA GLY A 19 -12.41 -37.02 3.58
C GLY A 19 -13.72 -37.21 4.36
N GLN A 20 -13.76 -38.07 5.38
CA GLN A 20 -14.95 -38.26 6.21
C GLN A 20 -15.16 -37.09 7.17
N ALA A 21 -16.43 -36.88 7.55
CA ALA A 21 -16.82 -35.80 8.43
C ALA A 21 -16.95 -36.25 9.89
N ILE A 22 -16.44 -35.43 10.81
CA ILE A 22 -16.87 -35.37 12.20
C ILE A 22 -17.65 -34.08 12.42
N GLU A 23 -18.79 -34.18 13.08
CA GLU A 23 -19.70 -33.04 13.27
C GLU A 23 -20.06 -32.92 14.74
N PHE A 24 -20.03 -31.69 15.27
CA PHE A 24 -20.38 -31.46 16.66
C PHE A 24 -20.99 -30.08 16.87
N ILE A 25 -21.99 -30.03 17.75
CA ILE A 25 -22.56 -28.79 18.27
C ILE A 25 -22.28 -28.72 19.77
N SER A 26 -21.52 -27.70 20.19
CA SER A 26 -21.27 -27.49 21.60
C SER A 26 -22.23 -26.46 22.18
N THR A 27 -22.80 -26.77 23.33
CA THR A 27 -23.50 -25.83 24.23
C THR A 27 -22.76 -25.64 25.56
N ASN A 28 -21.55 -26.21 25.68
CA ASN A 28 -20.71 -26.10 26.86
C ASN A 28 -19.58 -25.09 26.60
N THR A 29 -19.58 -23.98 27.35
CA THR A 29 -18.59 -22.90 27.19
C THR A 29 -17.14 -23.35 27.35
N ASN A 30 -16.88 -24.42 28.11
CA ASN A 30 -15.53 -24.94 28.34
C ASN A 30 -15.11 -25.99 27.30
N GLU A 31 -16.05 -26.51 26.51
CA GLU A 31 -15.81 -27.56 25.52
C GLU A 31 -16.29 -27.10 24.14
N ARG A 32 -15.67 -26.02 23.65
CA ARG A 32 -16.10 -25.32 22.42
C ARG A 32 -15.72 -26.04 21.13
N ALA A 33 -14.72 -26.92 21.18
CA ALA A 33 -14.12 -27.52 19.99
C ALA A 33 -14.81 -28.82 19.55
N VAL A 34 -14.81 -29.08 18.24
CA VAL A 34 -15.15 -30.41 17.70
C VAL A 34 -14.06 -31.40 18.10
N ILE A 35 -12.78 -31.00 17.96
CA ILE A 35 -11.62 -31.77 18.39
C ILE A 35 -10.78 -30.92 19.33
N LYS A 36 -10.55 -31.41 20.55
CA LYS A 36 -9.72 -30.74 21.57
C LYS A 36 -8.53 -31.62 21.94
N LEU A 37 -7.32 -31.09 21.85
CA LEU A 37 -6.08 -31.67 22.35
C LEU A 37 -5.68 -30.89 23.60
N ASN A 38 -5.77 -31.54 24.75
CA ASN A 38 -5.53 -30.95 26.07
C ASN A 38 -4.38 -31.71 26.73
N GLY A 39 -3.14 -31.26 26.49
CA GLY A 39 -1.92 -31.99 26.82
C GLY A 39 -1.74 -33.31 26.07
N SER A 40 -2.32 -33.41 24.87
CA SER A 40 -2.07 -34.55 23.99
C SER A 40 -0.93 -34.24 23.04
N ASP A 41 0.05 -35.14 22.99
CA ASP A 41 1.24 -34.99 22.15
C ASP A 41 1.30 -36.06 21.07
N PHE A 42 2.01 -35.77 19.97
CA PHE A 42 2.26 -36.69 18.86
C PHE A 42 0.98 -37.23 18.19
N ILE A 43 -0.07 -36.39 18.15
CA ILE A 43 -1.34 -36.69 17.49
C ILE A 43 -1.36 -36.07 16.09
N ASN A 44 -1.62 -36.89 15.08
CA ASN A 44 -1.67 -36.49 13.69
C ASN A 44 -3.08 -36.66 13.12
N PHE A 45 -3.65 -35.60 12.57
CA PHE A 45 -4.92 -35.62 11.83
C PHE A 45 -4.64 -35.37 10.35
N ASN A 46 -5.05 -36.30 9.50
CA ASN A 46 -4.86 -36.22 8.05
C ASN A 46 -6.20 -36.27 7.32
N ASN A 47 -6.47 -35.32 6.42
CA ASN A 47 -7.58 -35.37 5.48
C ASN A 47 -8.96 -35.60 6.14
N LEU A 48 -9.22 -34.97 7.30
CA LEU A 48 -10.49 -35.05 8.00
C LEU A 48 -11.36 -33.82 7.68
N VAL A 49 -12.67 -34.00 7.56
CA VAL A 49 -13.63 -32.89 7.50
C VAL A 49 -14.18 -32.65 8.90
N VAL A 50 -14.06 -31.43 9.41
CA VAL A 50 -14.47 -31.03 10.76
C VAL A 50 -15.55 -29.97 10.65
N ASN A 51 -16.79 -30.34 10.97
CA ASN A 51 -17.94 -29.45 10.88
C ASN A 51 -18.37 -28.98 12.27
N SER A 52 -18.23 -27.68 12.54
CA SER A 52 -18.87 -27.08 13.70
C SER A 52 -20.28 -26.61 13.36
N LEU A 53 -21.27 -27.13 14.08
CA LEU A 53 -22.69 -26.92 13.77
C LEU A 53 -23.34 -25.77 14.55
N GLY A 54 -22.58 -25.02 15.35
CA GLY A 54 -23.12 -23.92 16.15
C GLY A 54 -23.57 -22.73 15.27
N THR A 55 -24.73 -22.14 15.61
CA THR A 55 -25.32 -21.01 14.88
C THR A 55 -25.85 -19.89 15.77
N THR A 56 -25.99 -20.13 17.08
CA THR A 56 -26.52 -19.14 18.03
C THR A 56 -25.44 -18.56 18.95
N THR A 57 -25.81 -17.59 19.79
CA THR A 57 -24.91 -16.99 20.79
C THR A 57 -24.65 -17.90 22.01
N SER A 58 -25.49 -18.91 22.24
CA SER A 58 -25.34 -19.91 23.30
C SER A 58 -24.72 -21.23 22.82
N GLN A 59 -24.33 -21.29 21.54
CA GLN A 59 -23.60 -22.39 20.94
C GLN A 59 -22.16 -21.97 20.64
N TYR A 60 -21.29 -22.97 20.55
CA TYR A 60 -19.85 -22.78 20.37
C TYR A 60 -19.33 -23.64 19.22
N GLY A 61 -18.22 -23.20 18.64
CA GLY A 61 -17.66 -23.84 17.47
C GLY A 61 -16.22 -23.52 17.19
N PHE A 62 -15.31 -24.19 17.89
CA PHE A 62 -13.92 -24.30 17.44
C PHE A 62 -13.77 -25.57 16.59
N GLY A 63 -13.02 -25.52 15.50
CA GLY A 63 -12.71 -26.73 14.74
C GLY A 63 -11.76 -27.63 15.54
N PHE A 64 -10.54 -27.15 15.72
CA PHE A 64 -9.53 -27.73 16.60
C PHE A 64 -9.18 -26.78 17.75
N HIS A 65 -8.85 -27.33 18.92
CA HIS A 65 -8.29 -26.57 20.03
C HIS A 65 -7.12 -27.32 20.69
N LEU A 66 -5.92 -26.75 20.61
CA LEU A 66 -4.70 -27.20 21.28
C LEU A 66 -4.45 -26.33 22.51
N MET A 67 -4.22 -26.98 23.65
CA MET A 67 -3.94 -26.30 24.91
C MET A 67 -3.17 -27.19 25.88
N ASN A 68 -2.62 -26.56 26.92
CA ASN A 68 -1.94 -27.21 28.05
C ASN A 68 -0.84 -28.16 27.59
N ASP A 69 0.19 -27.62 26.94
CA ASP A 69 1.36 -28.40 26.50
C ASP A 69 1.02 -29.46 25.44
N ALA A 70 -0.01 -29.25 24.62
CA ALA A 70 -0.25 -30.10 23.44
C ALA A 70 0.82 -29.84 22.37
N ASN A 71 1.85 -30.68 22.36
CA ASN A 71 3.09 -30.51 21.60
C ASN A 71 3.23 -31.54 20.48
N ASN A 72 4.02 -31.21 19.45
CA ASN A 72 4.39 -32.14 18.38
C ASN A 72 3.17 -32.77 17.66
N ASN A 73 2.06 -32.04 17.58
CA ASN A 73 0.86 -32.48 16.88
C ASN A 73 0.85 -31.98 15.44
N SER A 74 0.15 -32.68 14.57
CA SER A 74 -0.06 -32.24 13.19
C SER A 74 -1.54 -32.25 12.79
N ILE A 75 -1.96 -31.19 12.11
CA ILE A 75 -3.28 -31.08 11.46
C ILE A 75 -3.00 -30.80 9.99
N ILE A 76 -3.16 -31.82 9.16
CA ILE A 76 -2.72 -31.80 7.75
C ILE A 76 -3.87 -32.13 6.80
N GLY A 77 -4.08 -31.31 5.78
CA GLY A 77 -5.05 -31.61 4.71
C GLY A 77 -6.52 -31.63 5.16
N CYS A 78 -6.82 -31.15 6.37
CA CYS A 78 -8.18 -31.16 6.91
C CYS A 78 -9.01 -30.00 6.34
N THR A 79 -10.33 -30.20 6.28
CA THR A 79 -11.30 -29.15 5.94
C THR A 79 -12.09 -28.79 7.19
N ILE A 80 -11.96 -27.57 7.68
CA ILE A 80 -12.64 -27.06 8.87
C ILE A 80 -13.75 -26.10 8.41
N ASN A 81 -15.00 -26.49 8.64
CA ASN A 81 -16.17 -25.69 8.27
C ASN A 81 -16.82 -25.10 9.52
N LEU A 82 -16.96 -23.77 9.50
CA LEU A 82 -17.57 -22.96 10.55
C LEU A 82 -18.73 -22.15 9.99
N ASN A 83 -19.41 -21.44 10.87
CA ASN A 83 -20.43 -20.47 10.47
C ASN A 83 -19.81 -19.28 9.71
N THR A 84 -20.27 -19.05 8.49
CA THR A 84 -19.75 -18.02 7.56
C THR A 84 -20.43 -16.66 7.67
N THR A 85 -21.42 -16.50 8.55
CA THR A 85 -22.13 -15.22 8.76
C THR A 85 -22.01 -14.71 10.19
N SER A 86 -21.70 -15.58 11.14
CA SER A 86 -21.54 -15.25 12.56
C SER A 86 -20.39 -14.27 12.79
N THR A 87 -20.65 -13.25 13.60
CA THR A 87 -19.67 -12.26 14.06
C THR A 87 -19.17 -12.55 15.49
N SER A 88 -19.61 -13.68 16.08
CA SER A 88 -19.34 -14.03 17.48
C SER A 88 -17.94 -14.63 17.67
N THR A 89 -17.30 -14.30 18.80
CA THR A 89 -16.03 -14.89 19.27
C THR A 89 -16.11 -16.38 19.60
N ASN A 90 -17.31 -16.96 19.59
CA ASN A 90 -17.51 -18.39 19.85
C ASN A 90 -17.05 -19.29 18.70
N TYR A 91 -16.69 -18.73 17.54
CA TYR A 91 -16.40 -19.49 16.31
C TYR A 91 -14.99 -19.23 15.81
N ALA A 92 -14.17 -20.28 15.70
CA ALA A 92 -12.77 -20.19 15.25
C ALA A 92 -12.31 -21.50 14.58
N GLY A 93 -11.37 -21.44 13.64
CA GLY A 93 -10.90 -22.63 12.91
C GLY A 93 -10.02 -23.53 13.75
N ILE A 94 -8.75 -23.16 13.88
CA ILE A 94 -7.76 -23.90 14.67
C ILE A 94 -7.25 -22.95 15.76
N VAL A 95 -7.47 -23.34 17.01
CA VAL A 95 -7.15 -22.51 18.18
C VAL A 95 -5.97 -23.12 18.93
N VAL A 96 -4.91 -22.37 19.13
CA VAL A 96 -3.84 -22.67 20.09
C VAL A 96 -3.89 -21.60 21.17
N SER A 97 -4.49 -21.92 22.32
CA SER A 97 -4.71 -20.99 23.43
C SER A 97 -4.96 -21.74 24.74
N GLY A 98 -4.38 -21.23 25.84
CA GLY A 98 -4.58 -21.75 27.19
C GLY A 98 -5.97 -21.50 27.78
N SER A 99 -6.86 -20.80 27.07
CA SER A 99 -8.23 -20.56 27.52
C SER A 99 -9.22 -21.56 26.93
N ALA A 100 -9.97 -22.25 27.80
CA ALA A 100 -11.09 -23.10 27.39
C ALA A 100 -12.25 -22.31 26.75
N THR A 101 -12.32 -21.00 26.98
CA THR A 101 -13.47 -20.15 26.62
C THR A 101 -13.15 -19.04 25.63
N SER A 102 -11.90 -18.90 25.18
CA SER A 102 -11.50 -17.81 24.28
C SER A 102 -10.46 -18.28 23.28
N SER A 103 -10.67 -17.99 22.00
CA SER A 103 -9.68 -18.27 20.94
C SER A 103 -8.48 -17.32 20.97
N THR A 104 -8.58 -16.20 21.70
CA THR A 104 -7.50 -15.22 21.89
C THR A 104 -7.12 -15.05 23.37
N GLY A 105 -7.51 -15.99 24.23
CA GLY A 105 -7.17 -15.94 25.65
C GLY A 105 -5.69 -16.16 25.88
N THR A 106 -5.03 -15.23 26.59
CA THR A 106 -3.62 -15.35 26.97
C THR A 106 -3.43 -16.29 28.14
N GLY A 107 -2.24 -16.88 28.25
CA GLY A 107 -1.86 -17.75 29.37
C GLY A 107 -0.72 -18.70 29.03
N SER A 108 -0.46 -19.63 29.94
CA SER A 108 0.53 -20.72 29.78
C SER A 108 -0.03 -21.80 28.84
N THR A 109 -0.05 -21.53 27.54
CA THR A 109 -0.48 -22.53 26.55
C THR A 109 0.60 -23.59 26.34
N LEU A 110 1.85 -23.13 26.13
CA LEU A 110 3.06 -23.94 25.94
C LEU A 110 2.90 -25.06 24.90
N SER A 111 2.07 -24.83 23.88
CA SER A 111 1.83 -25.77 22.79
C SER A 111 2.83 -25.48 21.67
N ASP A 112 3.91 -26.25 21.66
CA ASP A 112 5.12 -26.07 20.88
C ASP A 112 5.24 -27.14 19.77
N ASP A 113 5.99 -26.80 18.72
CA ASP A 113 6.36 -27.72 17.63
C ASP A 113 5.16 -28.35 16.90
N ASN A 114 4.00 -27.68 16.86
CA ASN A 114 2.83 -28.16 16.12
C ASN A 114 2.86 -27.71 14.65
N ILE A 115 2.35 -28.57 13.77
CA ILE A 115 2.28 -28.34 12.32
C ILE A 115 0.82 -28.24 11.89
N ILE A 116 0.44 -27.07 11.38
CA ILE A 116 -0.86 -26.80 10.77
C ILE A 116 -0.63 -26.59 9.28
N ALA A 117 -0.86 -27.62 8.46
CA ALA A 117 -0.46 -27.60 7.06
C ALA A 117 -1.56 -28.01 6.08
N ASN A 118 -1.61 -27.37 4.90
CA ASN A 118 -2.48 -27.78 3.78
C ASN A 118 -3.98 -27.86 4.13
N ASN A 119 -4.44 -27.17 5.18
CA ASN A 119 -5.85 -27.21 5.59
C ASN A 119 -6.68 -26.20 4.81
N THR A 120 -7.98 -26.47 4.66
CA THR A 120 -8.97 -25.49 4.22
C THR A 120 -9.83 -25.09 5.40
N ILE A 121 -9.87 -23.80 5.76
CA ILE A 121 -10.67 -23.26 6.87
C ILE A 121 -11.70 -22.29 6.30
N ASN A 122 -12.98 -22.55 6.52
CA ASN A 122 -14.08 -21.75 5.98
C ASN A 122 -14.90 -21.12 7.11
N GLY A 123 -14.98 -19.78 7.13
CA GLY A 123 -15.83 -19.02 8.06
C GLY A 123 -15.18 -18.72 9.41
N GLY A 124 -16.03 -18.48 10.42
CA GLY A 124 -15.63 -18.16 11.79
C GLY A 124 -15.29 -16.68 12.03
N LEU A 125 -15.07 -16.33 13.31
CA LEU A 125 -14.49 -15.03 13.66
C LEU A 125 -13.04 -14.95 13.17
N LEU A 126 -12.29 -16.02 13.42
CA LEU A 126 -10.90 -16.17 13.02
C LEU A 126 -10.58 -17.53 12.42
N GLY A 127 -9.57 -17.56 11.53
CA GLY A 127 -9.07 -18.79 10.92
C GLY A 127 -8.20 -19.59 11.89
N ILE A 128 -7.02 -19.06 12.22
CA ILE A 128 -6.05 -19.71 13.12
C ILE A 128 -5.63 -18.74 14.22
N SER A 129 -5.54 -19.20 15.46
CA SER A 129 -4.90 -18.44 16.55
C SER A 129 -3.73 -19.20 17.16
N LEU A 130 -2.66 -18.47 17.45
CA LEU A 130 -1.46 -18.93 18.14
C LEU A 130 -1.18 -17.99 19.31
N VAL A 131 -1.65 -18.35 20.50
CA VAL A 131 -1.66 -17.47 21.67
C VAL A 131 -0.96 -18.12 22.84
N GLY A 132 0.16 -17.53 23.26
CA GLY A 132 0.85 -17.79 24.52
C GLY A 132 0.70 -16.59 25.45
N SER A 133 1.83 -16.10 25.97
CA SER A 133 1.92 -14.85 26.73
C SER A 133 3.26 -14.15 26.51
N ALA A 134 3.42 -12.94 27.06
CA ALA A 134 4.68 -12.20 27.01
C ALA A 134 5.82 -12.86 27.83
N THR A 135 5.49 -13.78 28.74
CA THR A 135 6.46 -14.49 29.59
C THR A 135 6.58 -15.97 29.24
N GLU A 136 5.61 -16.53 28.52
CA GLU A 136 5.51 -17.94 28.16
C GLU A 136 5.05 -18.05 26.71
N ALA A 137 6.01 -18.00 25.79
CA ALA A 137 5.76 -18.04 24.37
C ALA A 137 5.50 -19.47 23.88
N ASN A 138 4.60 -19.63 22.91
CA ASN A 138 4.54 -20.84 22.09
C ASN A 138 5.73 -20.84 21.12
N ARG A 139 6.40 -21.98 20.94
CA ARG A 139 7.64 -22.09 20.17
C ARG A 139 7.48 -22.92 18.91
N ASN A 140 8.17 -22.52 17.85
CA ASN A 140 8.42 -23.31 16.64
C ASN A 140 7.17 -23.89 15.96
N ASN A 141 6.01 -23.26 16.14
CA ASN A 141 4.80 -23.71 15.48
C ASN A 141 4.84 -23.31 14.00
N VAL A 142 4.39 -24.21 13.13
CA VAL A 142 4.43 -24.03 11.68
C VAL A 142 3.00 -23.98 11.14
N ILE A 143 2.64 -22.86 10.53
CA ILE A 143 1.36 -22.64 9.85
C ILE A 143 1.68 -22.48 8.37
N THR A 144 1.56 -23.54 7.59
CA THR A 144 2.00 -23.55 6.19
C THR A 144 0.96 -24.00 5.19
N SER A 145 0.88 -23.34 4.03
CA SER A 145 0.10 -23.81 2.89
C SER A 145 -1.40 -24.01 3.16
N ASN A 146 -1.95 -23.34 4.18
CA ASN A 146 -3.38 -23.39 4.48
C ASN A 146 -4.15 -22.41 3.59
N THR A 147 -5.39 -22.74 3.25
CA THR A 147 -6.35 -21.84 2.63
C THR A 147 -7.39 -21.41 3.68
N ILE A 148 -7.40 -20.14 4.04
CA ILE A 148 -8.31 -19.55 5.02
C ILE A 148 -9.28 -18.63 4.29
N ASN A 149 -10.54 -19.03 4.24
CA ASN A 149 -11.61 -18.34 3.53
C ASN A 149 -12.63 -17.75 4.51
N ASP A 150 -13.09 -16.54 4.21
CA ASP A 150 -14.33 -15.95 4.75
C ASP A 150 -14.42 -15.84 6.28
N PHE A 151 -13.27 -15.69 6.93
CA PHE A 151 -13.16 -15.24 8.32
C PHE A 151 -13.77 -13.84 8.49
N HIS A 152 -14.24 -13.52 9.70
CA HIS A 152 -14.85 -12.22 9.99
C HIS A 152 -13.82 -11.14 10.34
N THR A 153 -12.87 -11.43 11.22
CA THR A 153 -11.96 -10.42 11.80
C THR A 153 -10.49 -10.76 11.62
N TYR A 154 -10.04 -11.98 11.89
CA TYR A 154 -8.62 -12.34 11.80
C TYR A 154 -8.41 -13.58 10.92
N GLY A 155 -7.56 -13.51 9.90
CA GLY A 155 -7.13 -14.71 9.19
C GLY A 155 -6.26 -15.57 10.12
N ILE A 156 -5.14 -14.98 10.56
CA ILE A 156 -4.23 -15.55 11.55
C ILE A 156 -3.98 -14.53 12.66
N TYR A 157 -4.13 -14.95 13.92
CA TYR A 157 -3.88 -14.13 15.11
C TYR A 157 -2.72 -14.72 15.92
N VAL A 158 -1.70 -13.92 16.22
CA VAL A 158 -0.50 -14.36 16.95
C VAL A 158 -0.21 -13.43 18.13
N LEU A 159 0.09 -14.03 19.27
CA LEU A 159 0.49 -13.34 20.50
C LEU A 159 1.37 -14.27 21.33
N GLY A 160 2.53 -13.80 21.80
CA GLY A 160 3.39 -14.59 22.67
C GLY A 160 3.97 -15.80 21.94
N SER A 161 4.81 -15.55 20.93
CA SER A 161 5.40 -16.63 20.13
C SER A 161 6.89 -16.45 19.88
N PHE A 162 7.61 -17.55 19.68
CA PHE A 162 9.04 -17.59 19.39
C PHE A 162 9.30 -18.54 18.22
N GLY A 163 9.92 -18.05 17.14
CA GLY A 163 10.30 -18.90 16.01
C GLY A 163 9.12 -19.45 15.21
N THR A 164 7.96 -18.79 15.24
CA THR A 164 6.77 -19.22 14.48
C THR A 164 7.01 -19.03 12.98
N ILE A 165 6.67 -20.05 12.19
CA ILE A 165 6.70 -19.97 10.72
C ILE A 165 5.26 -19.86 10.21
N ILE A 166 4.97 -18.82 9.44
CA ILE A 166 3.71 -18.60 8.73
C ILE A 166 4.05 -18.50 7.26
N GLU A 167 3.97 -19.61 6.53
CA GLU A 167 4.48 -19.71 5.16
C GLU A 167 3.42 -20.14 4.13
N ALA A 168 3.44 -19.53 2.95
CA ALA A 168 2.69 -20.00 1.78
C ALA A 168 1.17 -20.18 1.98
N ASN A 169 0.56 -19.49 2.96
CA ASN A 169 -0.88 -19.55 3.20
C ASN A 169 -1.63 -18.65 2.22
N ILE A 170 -2.86 -19.04 1.85
CA ILE A 170 -3.82 -18.22 1.11
C ILE A 170 -4.86 -17.72 2.12
N ILE A 171 -5.01 -16.39 2.26
CA ILE A 171 -5.89 -15.76 3.25
C ILE A 171 -6.81 -14.77 2.54
N GLN A 172 -8.12 -15.05 2.53
CA GLN A 172 -9.06 -14.28 1.71
C GLN A 172 -10.50 -14.28 2.24
N ARG A 173 -11.31 -13.29 1.80
CA ARG A 173 -12.74 -13.16 2.13
C ARG A 173 -13.61 -12.99 0.86
N PRO A 174 -13.55 -13.94 -0.09
CA PRO A 174 -14.18 -13.79 -1.40
C PRO A 174 -15.70 -13.76 -1.36
N THR A 175 -16.35 -14.38 -0.37
CA THR A 175 -17.82 -14.52 -0.32
C THR A 175 -18.45 -13.95 0.96
N ARG A 176 -17.64 -13.53 1.95
CA ARG A 176 -18.12 -12.97 3.21
C ARG A 176 -18.91 -11.67 3.00
N THR A 177 -20.21 -11.70 3.29
CA THR A 177 -21.13 -10.54 3.16
C THR A 177 -21.25 -9.70 4.43
N VAL A 178 -20.81 -10.20 5.59
CA VAL A 178 -20.88 -9.49 6.87
C VAL A 178 -19.47 -9.12 7.32
N SER A 179 -19.19 -7.82 7.28
CA SER A 179 -17.85 -7.25 7.52
C SER A 179 -17.63 -6.76 8.94
N ALA A 180 -16.44 -7.00 9.47
CA ALA A 180 -16.00 -6.43 10.74
C ALA A 180 -15.64 -4.95 10.55
N THR A 181 -15.71 -4.15 11.62
CA THR A 181 -15.24 -2.75 11.60
C THR A 181 -13.78 -2.64 11.15
N THR A 182 -12.96 -3.61 11.56
CA THR A 182 -11.63 -3.81 11.02
C THR A 182 -11.36 -5.29 10.88
N ALA A 183 -10.81 -5.70 9.74
CA ALA A 183 -10.36 -7.06 9.49
C ALA A 183 -8.85 -7.09 9.21
N TYR A 184 -8.23 -8.24 9.47
CA TYR A 184 -6.79 -8.45 9.40
C TYR A 184 -6.49 -9.76 8.71
N GLY A 185 -5.56 -9.76 7.74
CA GLY A 185 -5.05 -11.01 7.16
C GLY A 185 -4.23 -11.78 8.20
N ILE A 186 -3.11 -11.18 8.62
CA ILE A 186 -2.23 -11.69 9.69
C ILE A 186 -2.05 -10.59 10.73
N TYR A 187 -2.28 -10.92 12.00
CA TYR A 187 -2.26 -9.96 13.11
C TYR A 187 -1.33 -10.45 14.22
N PHE A 188 -0.33 -9.65 14.53
CA PHE A 188 0.59 -9.84 15.65
C PHE A 188 0.35 -8.78 16.72
N THR A 189 0.26 -9.22 17.96
CA THR A 189 0.22 -8.32 19.11
C THR A 189 1.00 -8.87 20.29
N ASN A 190 1.52 -7.96 21.13
CA ASN A 190 2.38 -8.29 22.26
C ASN A 190 3.69 -8.99 21.82
N LEU A 191 4.55 -9.35 22.77
CA LEU A 191 5.87 -9.89 22.48
C LEU A 191 5.80 -11.16 21.62
N SER A 192 6.34 -11.08 20.41
CA SER A 192 6.67 -12.23 19.54
C SER A 192 7.98 -11.93 18.83
N VAL A 193 8.84 -12.93 18.70
CA VAL A 193 10.19 -12.75 18.14
C VAL A 193 10.58 -13.89 17.21
N SER A 194 11.48 -13.60 16.28
CA SER A 194 11.96 -14.57 15.28
C SER A 194 10.86 -15.22 14.44
N ALA A 195 9.72 -14.55 14.27
CA ALA A 195 8.67 -15.05 13.38
C ALA A 195 9.08 -14.89 11.91
N GLU A 196 8.76 -15.89 11.09
CA GLU A 196 8.95 -15.86 9.64
C GLU A 196 7.58 -15.85 8.94
N ILE A 197 7.20 -14.70 8.40
CA ILE A 197 5.97 -14.50 7.64
C ILE A 197 6.36 -14.47 6.17
N ASN A 198 6.38 -15.63 5.54
CA ASN A 198 7.01 -15.83 4.23
C ASN A 198 6.01 -16.30 3.16
N LYS A 199 6.08 -15.80 1.93
CA LYS A 199 5.34 -16.35 0.77
C LYS A 199 3.80 -16.38 0.88
N ASN A 200 3.20 -15.69 1.84
CA ASN A 200 1.75 -15.72 2.00
C ASN A 200 1.06 -14.90 0.91
N ARG A 201 -0.16 -15.30 0.56
CA ARG A 201 -1.04 -14.61 -0.38
C ARG A 201 -2.26 -14.09 0.37
N ILE A 202 -2.42 -12.78 0.42
CA ILE A 202 -3.52 -12.13 1.14
C ILE A 202 -4.32 -11.29 0.15
N SER A 203 -5.60 -11.58 0.00
CA SER A 203 -6.43 -10.90 -1.01
C SER A 203 -7.92 -10.87 -0.68
N ASN A 204 -8.69 -10.15 -1.49
CA ASN A 204 -10.15 -10.10 -1.42
C ASN A 204 -10.68 -9.79 0.00
N PRO A 205 -10.21 -8.72 0.67
CA PRO A 205 -10.60 -8.45 2.05
C PRO A 205 -12.10 -8.22 2.20
N PHE A 206 -12.80 -7.74 1.16
CA PHE A 206 -14.25 -7.51 1.15
C PHE A 206 -14.90 -8.03 -0.15
N GLY A 207 -14.48 -9.21 -0.64
CA GLY A 207 -14.98 -9.75 -1.91
C GLY A 207 -16.50 -9.95 -1.95
N GLY A 208 -17.08 -10.45 -0.85
CA GLY A 208 -18.53 -10.62 -0.70
C GLY A 208 -19.29 -9.35 -0.28
N ASP A 209 -18.58 -8.24 -0.01
CA ASP A 209 -19.13 -6.97 0.49
C ASP A 209 -18.36 -5.78 -0.10
N ASN A 210 -18.29 -5.67 -1.42
CA ASN A 210 -17.43 -4.67 -2.09
C ASN A 210 -17.79 -3.20 -1.77
N GLY A 211 -19.01 -2.97 -1.26
CA GLY A 211 -19.47 -1.67 -0.76
C GLY A 211 -18.99 -1.32 0.66
N SER A 212 -18.36 -2.25 1.39
CA SER A 212 -17.95 -2.04 2.78
C SER A 212 -17.00 -0.85 2.91
N THR A 213 -17.31 0.08 3.81
CA THR A 213 -16.42 1.21 4.16
C THR A 213 -15.50 0.89 5.35
N ASN A 214 -15.50 -0.36 5.81
CA ASN A 214 -14.69 -0.84 6.92
C ASN A 214 -13.19 -0.92 6.57
N THR A 215 -12.36 -1.01 7.61
CA THR A 215 -10.90 -0.99 7.45
C THR A 215 -10.33 -2.40 7.27
N PHE A 216 -9.27 -2.52 6.46
CA PHE A 216 -8.50 -3.77 6.36
C PHE A 216 -6.99 -3.53 6.43
N ASN A 217 -6.28 -4.41 7.14
CA ASN A 217 -4.82 -4.49 7.12
C ASN A 217 -4.39 -5.89 6.65
N GLY A 218 -3.50 -5.98 5.67
CA GLY A 218 -2.97 -7.26 5.20
C GLY A 218 -2.19 -7.97 6.29
N ILE A 219 -1.06 -7.38 6.70
CA ILE A 219 -0.25 -7.83 7.83
C ILE A 219 -0.16 -6.68 8.83
N PHE A 220 -0.43 -6.92 10.11
CA PHE A 220 -0.38 -5.88 11.13
C PHE A 220 0.36 -6.32 12.38
N PHE A 221 1.36 -5.53 12.77
CA PHE A 221 2.08 -5.64 14.03
C PHE A 221 1.69 -4.48 14.96
N THR A 222 1.29 -4.81 16.20
CA THR A 222 0.97 -3.79 17.21
C THR A 222 1.49 -4.16 18.59
N GLY A 223 2.41 -3.34 19.13
CA GLY A 223 3.04 -3.59 20.43
C GLY A 223 3.87 -4.88 20.44
N THR A 224 4.47 -5.25 19.32
CA THR A 224 5.33 -6.44 19.19
C THR A 224 6.80 -6.00 19.25
N ASP A 225 7.28 -5.71 20.45
CA ASP A 225 8.63 -5.17 20.65
C ASP A 225 9.68 -6.27 20.54
N GLY A 226 10.11 -6.56 19.30
CA GLY A 226 11.15 -7.53 19.03
C GLY A 226 12.50 -7.11 19.61
N PHE A 227 13.45 -8.05 19.67
CA PHE A 227 14.81 -7.77 20.09
C PHE A 227 15.76 -7.78 18.89
N SER A 228 16.80 -6.95 18.92
CA SER A 228 17.87 -7.00 17.92
C SER A 228 18.55 -8.37 17.94
N GLY A 229 18.75 -8.97 16.77
CA GLY A 229 19.20 -10.35 16.57
C GLY A 229 18.07 -11.40 16.60
N LEU A 230 16.84 -11.01 16.92
CA LEU A 230 15.64 -11.85 16.95
C LEU A 230 14.48 -11.18 16.19
N GLU A 231 14.80 -10.50 15.09
CA GLU A 231 13.85 -9.75 14.29
C GLU A 231 12.73 -10.65 13.75
N ASN A 232 11.51 -10.10 13.68
CA ASN A 232 10.45 -10.73 12.91
C ASN A 232 10.62 -10.35 11.43
N LYS A 233 10.45 -11.33 10.54
CA LYS A 233 10.70 -11.17 9.10
C LYS A 233 9.41 -11.32 8.31
N ILE A 234 9.10 -10.33 7.49
CA ILE A 234 7.97 -10.31 6.56
C ILE A 234 8.57 -10.33 5.15
N THR A 235 8.58 -11.51 4.51
CA THR A 235 9.29 -11.72 3.25
C THR A 235 8.48 -12.39 2.16
N ASN A 236 8.73 -12.03 0.89
CA ASN A 236 8.12 -12.69 -0.27
C ASN A 236 6.59 -12.75 -0.24
N ASN A 237 5.88 -11.92 0.54
CA ASN A 237 4.42 -11.99 0.60
C ASN A 237 3.82 -11.25 -0.61
N LEU A 238 2.71 -11.78 -1.12
CA LEU A 238 1.89 -11.12 -2.12
C LEU A 238 0.57 -10.67 -1.48
N ILE A 239 0.37 -9.36 -1.39
CA ILE A 239 -0.85 -8.75 -0.82
C ILE A 239 -1.52 -7.95 -1.93
N TYR A 240 -2.73 -8.37 -2.36
CA TYR A 240 -3.32 -7.89 -3.61
C TYR A 240 -4.84 -7.92 -3.65
N ASN A 241 -5.44 -7.33 -4.68
CA ASN A 241 -6.89 -7.29 -4.91
C ASN A 241 -7.67 -6.80 -3.69
N PHE A 242 -7.36 -5.58 -3.27
CA PHE A 242 -8.01 -4.89 -2.14
C PHE A 242 -9.43 -4.41 -2.50
N THR A 243 -10.37 -5.37 -2.55
CA THR A 243 -11.81 -5.11 -2.65
C THR A 243 -12.33 -4.31 -1.45
N GLY A 244 -13.53 -3.74 -1.55
CA GLY A 244 -14.13 -2.89 -0.54
C GLY A 244 -13.89 -1.40 -0.81
N SER A 245 -14.60 -0.53 -0.10
CA SER A 245 -14.59 0.92 -0.28
C SER A 245 -13.95 1.70 0.89
N GLY A 246 -13.55 1.02 1.95
CA GLY A 246 -12.95 1.62 3.15
C GLY A 246 -11.44 1.89 3.04
N SER A 247 -10.86 2.22 4.19
CA SER A 247 -9.41 2.39 4.33
C SER A 247 -8.70 1.04 4.28
N VAL A 248 -7.59 0.98 3.54
CA VAL A 248 -6.85 -0.27 3.34
C VAL A 248 -5.36 -0.06 3.52
N THR A 249 -4.68 -1.07 4.05
CA THR A 249 -3.23 -1.07 4.20
C THR A 249 -2.62 -2.43 3.91
N GLY A 250 -1.50 -2.45 3.19
CA GLY A 250 -0.70 -3.64 2.93
C GLY A 250 -0.08 -4.20 4.21
N ILE A 251 0.90 -3.47 4.74
CA ILE A 251 1.58 -3.80 5.99
C ILE A 251 1.45 -2.61 6.95
N SER A 252 0.99 -2.87 8.16
CA SER A 252 0.85 -1.88 9.22
C SER A 252 1.78 -2.20 10.38
N ASN A 253 2.32 -1.14 10.99
CA ASN A 253 3.06 -1.20 12.23
C ASN A 253 2.65 -0.09 13.18
N THR A 254 2.44 -0.47 14.43
CA THR A 254 2.17 0.45 15.54
C THR A 254 3.03 0.01 16.72
N SER A 255 4.06 0.78 17.06
CA SER A 255 4.94 0.51 18.20
C SER A 255 5.46 -0.92 18.25
N SER A 256 5.97 -1.46 17.15
CA SER A 256 6.63 -2.77 17.16
C SER A 256 8.03 -2.62 16.59
N ASP A 257 9.00 -3.06 17.36
CA ASP A 257 10.43 -2.94 17.05
C ASP A 257 10.96 -4.17 16.29
N ASN A 258 12.11 -4.00 15.63
CA ASN A 258 12.93 -5.07 15.07
C ASN A 258 12.15 -5.90 14.02
N LEU A 259 11.68 -5.21 12.98
CA LEU A 259 10.91 -5.77 11.86
C LEU A 259 11.69 -5.64 10.55
N PHE A 260 11.92 -6.76 9.88
CA PHE A 260 12.53 -6.82 8.55
C PHE A 260 11.47 -7.11 7.50
N ILE A 261 11.35 -6.22 6.51
CA ILE A 261 10.29 -6.23 5.51
C ILE A 261 10.94 -6.24 4.13
N TYR A 262 11.11 -7.44 3.56
CA TYR A 262 11.88 -7.64 2.34
C TYR A 262 11.13 -8.33 1.23
N HIS A 263 11.36 -7.94 -0.02
CA HIS A 263 10.86 -8.71 -1.18
C HIS A 263 9.35 -8.94 -1.16
N ASN A 264 8.54 -8.05 -0.58
CA ASN A 264 7.09 -8.18 -0.64
C ASN A 264 6.56 -7.48 -1.89
N THR A 265 5.53 -8.04 -2.53
CA THR A 265 4.73 -7.35 -3.55
C THR A 265 3.40 -6.96 -2.92
N ILE A 266 3.20 -5.66 -2.76
CA ILE A 266 1.97 -5.06 -2.21
C ILE A 266 1.28 -4.31 -3.34
N SER A 267 0.21 -4.88 -3.88
CA SER A 267 -0.62 -4.26 -4.92
C SER A 267 -1.96 -3.83 -4.33
N ILE A 268 -2.15 -2.53 -4.15
CA ILE A 268 -3.43 -1.94 -3.73
C ILE A 268 -4.16 -1.49 -4.99
N ASP A 269 -4.89 -2.41 -5.63
CA ASP A 269 -5.44 -2.29 -6.99
C ASP A 269 -6.96 -2.52 -7.11
N GLY A 270 -7.58 -3.14 -6.10
CA GLY A 270 -9.01 -3.48 -6.11
C GLY A 270 -9.97 -2.29 -6.25
N ASP A 271 -11.22 -2.58 -6.60
CA ASP A 271 -12.26 -1.56 -6.81
C ASP A 271 -12.78 -0.98 -5.48
N ALA A 272 -13.05 0.33 -5.47
CA ALA A 272 -13.42 1.10 -4.28
C ALA A 272 -14.61 2.04 -4.56
N PRO A 273 -15.77 1.50 -4.98
CA PRO A 273 -16.83 2.29 -5.61
C PRO A 273 -17.46 3.34 -4.69
N LEU A 274 -17.38 3.17 -3.37
CA LEU A 274 -17.93 4.09 -2.37
C LEU A 274 -16.84 4.80 -1.54
N SER A 275 -15.57 4.75 -1.97
CA SER A 275 -14.48 5.41 -1.26
C SER A 275 -14.65 6.93 -1.29
N THR A 276 -14.29 7.58 -0.18
CA THR A 276 -14.30 9.05 -0.02
C THR A 276 -12.90 9.60 0.26
N ALA A 277 -12.74 10.92 0.24
CA ALA A 277 -11.45 11.58 0.49
C ALA A 277 -10.96 11.46 1.94
N THR A 278 -11.81 11.05 2.89
CA THR A 278 -11.42 10.76 4.28
C THR A 278 -10.81 9.36 4.45
N ASN A 279 -11.00 8.47 3.47
CA ASN A 279 -10.37 7.15 3.44
C ASN A 279 -8.91 7.25 2.97
N PHE A 280 -8.15 6.18 3.22
CA PHE A 280 -6.77 6.08 2.76
C PHE A 280 -6.42 4.69 2.19
N ALA A 281 -5.40 4.64 1.34
CA ALA A 281 -4.78 3.44 0.81
C ALA A 281 -3.26 3.52 1.03
N ARG A 282 -2.69 2.57 1.78
CA ARG A 282 -1.27 2.64 2.21
C ARG A 282 -0.50 1.35 1.97
N GLY A 283 0.69 1.45 1.37
CA GLY A 283 1.57 0.30 1.20
C GLY A 283 2.11 -0.18 2.55
N PHE A 284 2.92 0.66 3.18
CA PHE A 284 3.43 0.48 4.53
C PHE A 284 3.05 1.66 5.43
N TYR A 285 2.51 1.36 6.63
CA TYR A 285 1.96 2.36 7.54
C TYR A 285 2.53 2.24 8.95
N GLN A 286 3.31 3.24 9.39
CA GLN A 286 4.01 3.30 10.68
C GLN A 286 3.54 4.52 11.49
N THR A 287 2.92 4.29 12.66
CA THR A 287 2.18 5.35 13.41
C THR A 287 2.70 5.75 14.78
N THR A 288 3.34 4.84 15.51
CA THR A 288 3.84 5.05 16.88
C THR A 288 5.31 4.67 16.91
N GLU A 289 6.11 5.38 17.71
CA GLU A 289 7.58 5.20 17.79
C GLU A 289 7.96 3.72 17.80
N ALA A 290 8.91 3.36 16.94
CA ALA A 290 9.48 2.04 16.84
C ALA A 290 10.91 2.10 16.28
N PHE A 291 11.72 1.09 16.60
CA PHE A 291 13.13 1.00 16.26
C PHE A 291 13.42 -0.27 15.46
N GLY A 292 14.50 -0.25 14.66
CA GLY A 292 14.97 -1.44 13.97
C GLY A 292 14.04 -1.92 12.84
N ILE A 293 13.34 -1.01 12.18
CA ILE A 293 12.57 -1.33 10.98
C ILE A 293 13.50 -1.23 9.77
N ASP A 294 13.59 -2.29 8.98
CA ASP A 294 14.34 -2.31 7.70
C ASP A 294 13.42 -2.73 6.55
N LEU A 295 13.29 -1.87 5.55
CA LEU A 295 12.33 -1.94 4.45
C LEU A 295 13.08 -1.89 3.11
N LYS A 296 13.33 -3.07 2.51
CA LYS A 296 14.12 -3.17 1.27
C LYS A 296 13.56 -4.13 0.26
N ASN A 297 13.84 -3.89 -1.01
CA ASN A 297 13.46 -4.77 -2.12
C ASN A 297 11.95 -5.01 -2.23
N ASN A 298 11.09 -4.12 -1.78
CA ASN A 298 9.64 -4.31 -1.91
C ASN A 298 9.14 -3.67 -3.22
N ILE A 299 8.09 -4.25 -3.80
CA ILE A 299 7.27 -3.59 -4.80
C ILE A 299 5.99 -3.11 -4.11
N ILE A 300 5.72 -1.80 -4.15
CA ILE A 300 4.47 -1.21 -3.69
C ILE A 300 3.79 -0.54 -4.88
N SER A 301 2.70 -1.14 -5.34
CA SER A 301 1.86 -0.63 -6.42
C SER A 301 0.51 -0.16 -5.86
N ILE A 302 0.10 1.08 -6.12
CA ILE A 302 -1.19 1.62 -5.70
C ILE A 302 -1.95 2.10 -6.94
N THR A 303 -2.76 1.21 -7.51
CA THR A 303 -3.61 1.51 -8.68
C THR A 303 -5.09 1.58 -8.33
N ARG A 304 -5.46 1.34 -7.06
CA ARG A 304 -6.82 1.43 -6.53
C ARG A 304 -7.39 2.81 -6.79
N GLY A 305 -8.55 2.82 -7.45
CA GLY A 305 -9.27 4.02 -7.83
C GLY A 305 -9.89 4.77 -6.63
N GLY A 306 -10.60 5.85 -6.95
CA GLY A 306 -11.35 6.64 -5.98
C GLY A 306 -10.54 7.76 -5.28
N PRO A 307 -11.23 8.63 -4.54
CA PRO A 307 -10.68 9.87 -3.99
C PRO A 307 -9.83 9.69 -2.71
N SER A 308 -9.67 8.46 -2.23
CA SER A 308 -8.87 8.16 -1.03
C SER A 308 -7.45 8.69 -1.15
N LYS A 309 -6.89 9.13 -0.01
CA LYS A 309 -5.50 9.56 0.07
C LYS A 309 -4.55 8.36 -0.02
N LYS A 310 -3.56 8.42 -0.89
CA LYS A 310 -2.67 7.29 -1.21
C LYS A 310 -1.24 7.59 -0.77
N HIS A 311 -0.62 6.63 -0.07
CA HIS A 311 0.79 6.71 0.32
C HIS A 311 1.45 5.35 0.14
N ALA A 312 2.59 5.27 -0.56
CA ALA A 312 3.35 4.03 -0.55
C ALA A 312 3.97 3.81 0.85
N PHE A 313 4.60 4.86 1.39
CA PHE A 313 5.12 4.88 2.76
C PHE A 313 4.41 5.92 3.62
N TYR A 314 4.06 5.57 4.86
CA TYR A 314 3.51 6.52 5.81
C TYR A 314 4.27 6.43 7.13
N PHE A 315 5.26 7.30 7.30
CA PHE A 315 6.10 7.41 8.49
C PHE A 315 5.62 8.57 9.36
N ASN A 316 4.64 8.31 10.22
CA ASN A 316 3.99 9.33 11.04
C ASN A 316 4.90 9.89 12.14
N THR A 317 5.71 9.01 12.75
CA THR A 317 6.44 9.33 13.98
C THR A 317 7.92 9.53 13.67
N ALA A 318 8.37 10.78 13.73
CA ALA A 318 9.74 11.19 13.42
C ALA A 318 10.81 10.54 14.31
N ALA A 319 10.45 10.11 15.52
CA ALA A 319 11.35 9.40 16.44
C ALA A 319 11.61 7.95 16.03
N SER A 320 10.82 7.39 15.08
CA SER A 320 11.03 6.01 14.64
C SER A 320 12.36 5.87 13.90
N VAL A 321 13.07 4.77 14.14
CA VAL A 321 14.29 4.43 13.39
C VAL A 321 13.95 3.41 12.31
N ILE A 322 13.85 3.92 11.09
CA ILE A 322 13.49 3.17 9.88
C ILE A 322 14.63 3.31 8.87
N THR A 323 15.07 2.19 8.29
CA THR A 323 15.93 2.15 7.12
C THR A 323 15.10 1.71 5.92
N SER A 324 15.11 2.48 4.85
CA SER A 324 14.39 2.19 3.61
C SER A 324 15.28 2.44 2.41
N ASP A 325 15.44 1.43 1.53
CA ASP A 325 16.14 1.57 0.26
C ASP A 325 15.80 0.44 -0.72
N TYR A 326 16.11 0.61 -2.01
CA TYR A 326 15.88 -0.42 -3.04
C TYR A 326 14.42 -0.88 -3.13
N ASN A 327 13.45 0.03 -3.06
CA ASN A 327 12.03 -0.28 -3.23
C ASN A 327 11.52 0.25 -4.58
N ASP A 328 10.59 -0.45 -5.22
CA ASP A 328 9.86 0.07 -6.38
C ASP A 328 8.49 0.57 -5.94
N ILE A 329 8.23 1.85 -6.20
CA ILE A 329 7.07 2.58 -5.70
C ILE A 329 6.25 3.07 -6.89
N TYR A 330 5.19 2.34 -7.22
CA TYR A 330 4.34 2.68 -8.33
C TYR A 330 3.00 3.25 -7.88
N ILE A 331 2.72 4.48 -8.32
CA ILE A 331 1.39 5.06 -8.28
C ILE A 331 1.16 5.72 -9.65
N PRO A 332 0.07 5.39 -10.38
CA PRO A 332 -0.19 5.99 -11.68
C PRO A 332 -0.26 7.51 -11.57
N VAL A 333 0.30 8.22 -12.55
CA VAL A 333 0.30 9.69 -12.58
C VAL A 333 -1.12 10.30 -12.62
N SER A 334 -2.11 9.53 -13.08
CA SER A 334 -3.52 9.93 -13.07
C SER A 334 -4.20 9.78 -11.70
N ALA A 335 -3.52 9.17 -10.72
CA ALA A 335 -4.06 8.96 -9.39
C ALA A 335 -4.12 10.29 -8.62
N GLN A 336 -5.31 10.61 -8.10
CA GLN A 336 -5.50 11.79 -7.25
C GLN A 336 -5.08 11.50 -5.81
N ASN A 337 -4.68 12.56 -5.10
CA ASN A 337 -4.25 12.51 -3.70
C ASN A 337 -3.17 11.46 -3.44
N ALA A 338 -2.21 11.34 -4.36
CA ALA A 338 -1.18 10.32 -4.38
C ALA A 338 0.19 10.88 -3.99
N PHE A 339 0.88 10.16 -3.12
CA PHE A 339 2.17 10.56 -2.59
C PHE A 339 3.09 9.34 -2.48
N VAL A 340 4.36 9.48 -2.83
CA VAL A 340 5.37 8.44 -2.55
C VAL A 340 5.41 8.14 -1.06
N GLY A 341 5.31 9.17 -0.22
CA GLY A 341 5.05 8.91 1.18
C GLY A 341 4.69 10.11 2.02
N LEU A 342 4.53 9.88 3.31
CA LEU A 342 4.43 10.92 4.34
C LEU A 342 5.56 10.75 5.34
N SER A 343 6.24 11.84 5.65
CA SER A 343 7.31 11.89 6.67
C SER A 343 6.90 12.88 7.76
N ALA A 344 6.79 12.42 9.00
CA ALA A 344 6.24 13.17 10.13
C ALA A 344 4.81 13.65 9.88
N THR A 345 4.64 14.89 9.42
CA THR A 345 3.32 15.51 9.15
C THR A 345 3.19 16.03 7.72
N THR A 346 4.17 15.78 6.85
CA THR A 346 4.22 16.35 5.50
C THR A 346 4.16 15.27 4.44
N ASP A 347 3.22 15.41 3.51
CA ASP A 347 3.13 14.57 2.33
C ASP A 347 4.28 14.88 1.34
N ARG A 348 4.85 13.82 0.76
CA ARG A 348 5.94 13.87 -0.22
C ARG A 348 5.41 13.33 -1.55
N LEU A 349 5.14 14.24 -2.48
CA LEU A 349 4.53 13.93 -3.75
C LEU A 349 5.39 12.97 -4.58
N THR A 350 6.67 13.32 -4.74
CA THR A 350 7.62 12.57 -5.58
C THR A 350 8.68 11.86 -4.76
N LEU A 351 9.36 10.89 -5.38
CA LEU A 351 10.51 10.22 -4.78
C LEU A 351 11.65 11.21 -4.48
N ALA A 352 11.85 12.21 -5.34
CA ALA A 352 12.82 13.27 -5.08
C ALA A 352 12.46 14.09 -3.82
N ASN A 353 11.19 14.41 -3.61
CA ASN A 353 10.76 15.09 -2.38
C ASN A 353 10.93 14.20 -1.14
N TRP A 354 10.70 12.90 -1.30
CA TRP A 354 10.91 11.92 -0.26
C TRP A 354 12.39 11.83 0.12
N GLN A 355 13.28 11.55 -0.84
CA GLN A 355 14.72 11.46 -0.65
C GLN A 355 15.31 12.74 -0.04
N ALA A 356 14.88 13.92 -0.49
CA ALA A 356 15.34 15.19 0.07
C ALA A 356 14.93 15.38 1.54
N ALA A 357 13.79 14.82 1.94
CA ALA A 357 13.25 14.97 3.29
C ALA A 357 13.74 13.91 4.27
N THR A 358 13.90 12.66 3.80
CA THR A 358 14.22 11.50 4.65
C THR A 358 15.67 11.08 4.55
N THR A 359 16.38 11.46 3.48
CA THR A 359 17.71 10.94 3.11
C THR A 359 17.76 9.42 2.89
N GLN A 360 16.59 8.79 2.71
CA GLN A 360 16.42 7.36 2.46
C GLN A 360 16.06 7.11 1.00
N ASP A 361 15.97 5.83 0.61
CA ASP A 361 15.47 5.40 -0.70
C ASP A 361 16.28 5.95 -1.89
N VAL A 362 17.61 6.06 -1.74
CA VAL A 362 18.51 6.58 -2.78
C VAL A 362 18.57 5.68 -4.02
N ASN A 363 18.38 4.37 -3.86
CA ASN A 363 18.35 3.37 -4.92
C ASN A 363 16.92 2.89 -5.24
N SER A 364 15.91 3.43 -4.58
CA SER A 364 14.50 3.15 -4.89
C SER A 364 14.10 3.82 -6.21
N ILE A 365 13.06 3.29 -6.84
CA ILE A 365 12.55 3.76 -8.14
C ILE A 365 11.02 3.89 -8.12
N THR A 366 10.45 4.51 -9.15
CA THR A 366 9.00 4.68 -9.28
C THR A 366 8.52 4.22 -10.66
N THR A 367 8.32 2.92 -10.83
CA THR A 367 8.13 2.30 -12.15
C THR A 367 6.97 1.33 -12.13
N ASP A 368 6.15 1.28 -13.19
CA ASP A 368 5.08 0.28 -13.26
C ASP A 368 5.68 -1.12 -13.37
N PRO A 369 5.42 -2.06 -12.44
CA PRO A 369 5.93 -3.42 -12.55
C PRO A 369 5.39 -4.18 -13.77
N ILE A 370 4.24 -3.77 -14.31
CA ILE A 370 3.48 -4.44 -15.38
C ILE A 370 3.33 -5.93 -15.05
N PHE A 371 2.38 -6.20 -14.17
CA PHE A 371 2.12 -7.56 -13.72
C PHE A 371 1.54 -8.44 -14.84
N THR A 372 1.99 -9.71 -14.88
CA THR A 372 1.65 -10.67 -15.94
C THR A 372 0.14 -10.90 -16.10
N SER A 373 -0.58 -11.16 -15.00
CA SER A 373 -2.04 -11.37 -15.04
C SER A 373 -2.68 -11.15 -13.66
N PRO A 374 -2.84 -9.89 -13.21
CA PRO A 374 -3.44 -9.55 -11.91
C PRO A 374 -4.81 -10.20 -11.66
N LEU A 375 -5.65 -10.26 -12.69
CA LEU A 375 -7.01 -10.83 -12.59
C LEU A 375 -7.02 -12.32 -12.23
N SER A 376 -5.94 -13.05 -12.52
CA SER A 376 -5.77 -14.45 -12.14
C SER A 376 -4.92 -14.63 -10.87
N GLY A 377 -4.51 -13.54 -10.22
CA GLY A 377 -3.63 -13.57 -9.05
C GLY A 377 -2.14 -13.69 -9.38
N ASN A 378 -1.74 -13.56 -10.65
CA ASN A 378 -0.33 -13.58 -11.04
C ASN A 378 0.24 -12.15 -11.11
N TYR A 379 0.98 -11.80 -10.06
CA TYR A 379 1.65 -10.50 -9.87
C TYR A 379 3.16 -10.59 -10.10
N MET A 380 3.63 -11.57 -10.88
CA MET A 380 5.01 -11.56 -11.37
C MET A 380 5.20 -10.36 -12.30
N PRO A 381 6.18 -9.48 -12.04
CA PRO A 381 6.49 -8.37 -12.93
C PRO A 381 6.94 -8.83 -14.32
N THR A 382 6.76 -7.96 -15.31
CA THR A 382 7.28 -8.18 -16.67
C THR A 382 8.11 -7.01 -17.17
N ASN A 383 8.11 -5.88 -16.45
CA ASN A 383 8.84 -4.71 -16.86
C ASN A 383 10.36 -4.89 -16.69
N ALA A 384 11.08 -4.95 -17.81
CA ALA A 384 12.53 -5.10 -17.82
C ALA A 384 13.30 -3.98 -17.11
N SER A 385 12.68 -2.81 -16.92
CA SER A 385 13.33 -1.67 -16.28
C SER A 385 13.44 -1.77 -14.76
N ILE A 386 12.79 -2.76 -14.14
CA ILE A 386 12.88 -3.01 -12.68
C ILE A 386 13.65 -4.30 -12.33
N ASN A 387 14.07 -5.05 -13.34
CA ASN A 387 14.76 -6.33 -13.19
C ASN A 387 16.19 -6.17 -12.68
N ASP A 388 16.62 -7.05 -11.78
CA ASP A 388 17.96 -7.10 -11.18
C ASP A 388 18.37 -5.79 -10.46
N LEU A 389 17.40 -5.03 -9.94
CA LEU A 389 17.65 -3.72 -9.31
C LEU A 389 17.58 -3.73 -7.77
N GLY A 390 17.34 -4.87 -7.12
CA GLY A 390 17.38 -4.98 -5.66
C GLY A 390 18.80 -5.19 -5.11
N THR A 391 18.88 -5.38 -3.78
CA THR A 391 20.15 -5.61 -3.05
C THR A 391 20.12 -6.91 -2.24
N PRO A 392 21.22 -7.67 -2.08
CA PRO A 392 21.21 -8.88 -1.26
C PRO A 392 20.89 -8.60 0.22
N VAL A 393 19.79 -9.18 0.72
CA VAL A 393 19.32 -9.03 2.12
C VAL A 393 19.17 -10.37 2.86
N GLY A 394 19.77 -11.44 2.33
CA GLY A 394 19.75 -12.78 2.94
C GLY A 394 18.49 -13.61 2.65
N VAL A 395 17.61 -13.15 1.75
CA VAL A 395 16.48 -13.94 1.22
C VAL A 395 16.94 -14.65 -0.06
N THR A 396 17.02 -15.98 -0.04
CA THR A 396 17.66 -16.77 -1.12
C THR A 396 16.70 -17.31 -2.17
N THR A 397 15.39 -17.32 -1.89
CA THR A 397 14.37 -17.78 -2.83
C THR A 397 13.19 -16.83 -2.84
N ASP A 398 12.48 -16.79 -3.97
CA ASP A 398 11.25 -16.02 -4.14
C ASP A 398 9.98 -16.77 -3.66
N ILE A 399 8.81 -16.23 -3.95
CA ILE A 399 7.50 -16.80 -3.61
C ILE A 399 7.17 -18.12 -4.31
N GLU A 400 7.81 -18.42 -5.44
CA GLU A 400 7.66 -19.67 -6.19
C GLU A 400 8.80 -20.65 -5.91
N ASN A 401 9.71 -20.29 -5.02
CA ASN A 401 10.94 -21.01 -4.66
C ASN A 401 12.03 -20.96 -5.74
N ASN A 402 11.96 -20.04 -6.68
CA ASN A 402 13.06 -19.77 -7.60
C ASN A 402 14.23 -19.15 -6.84
N PRO A 403 15.49 -19.57 -7.10
CA PRO A 403 16.67 -18.95 -6.50
C PRO A 403 16.79 -17.49 -6.90
N ARG A 404 17.09 -16.61 -5.95
CA ARG A 404 17.39 -15.20 -6.22
C ARG A 404 18.85 -14.99 -6.62
N SER A 405 19.11 -13.97 -7.42
CA SER A 405 20.47 -13.50 -7.70
C SER A 405 21.18 -13.15 -6.39
N ALA A 406 22.39 -13.68 -6.22
CA ALA A 406 23.20 -13.43 -5.02
C ALA A 406 23.80 -12.01 -4.98
N THR A 407 23.72 -11.25 -6.07
CA THR A 407 24.31 -9.91 -6.21
C THR A 407 23.29 -8.84 -6.58
N THR A 408 22.24 -9.21 -7.31
CA THR A 408 21.27 -8.28 -7.91
C THR A 408 19.86 -8.88 -7.84
N PRO A 409 19.34 -9.30 -6.67
CA PRO A 409 18.03 -9.92 -6.60
C PRO A 409 16.93 -8.95 -7.08
N ASP A 410 15.80 -9.47 -7.53
CA ASP A 410 14.67 -8.62 -7.93
C ASP A 410 13.94 -8.00 -6.73
N MET A 411 13.43 -6.79 -6.92
CA MET A 411 12.45 -6.22 -6.01
C MET A 411 11.13 -6.98 -6.10
N GLY A 412 10.41 -7.09 -4.99
CA GLY A 412 9.13 -7.77 -4.88
C GLY A 412 9.24 -9.28 -4.65
N ALA A 413 8.07 -9.93 -4.62
CA ALA A 413 7.91 -11.33 -4.20
C ALA A 413 8.42 -12.36 -5.20
N TYR A 414 8.73 -11.96 -6.42
CA TYR A 414 9.15 -12.84 -7.51
C TYR A 414 10.60 -12.54 -7.88
N GLU A 415 11.35 -13.57 -8.23
CA GLU A 415 12.54 -13.45 -9.08
C GLU A 415 12.07 -13.71 -10.50
N PHE A 416 12.33 -12.80 -11.44
CA PHE A 416 11.78 -12.88 -12.77
C PHE A 416 12.85 -12.66 -13.84
N THR A 417 12.49 -13.01 -15.08
CA THR A 417 13.34 -12.73 -16.23
C THR A 417 12.45 -12.13 -17.30
N PRO A 418 12.60 -10.83 -17.60
CA PRO A 418 11.80 -10.18 -18.62
C PRO A 418 12.05 -10.81 -19.98
N LEU A 419 11.02 -10.81 -20.83
CA LEU A 419 11.16 -11.28 -22.20
C LEU A 419 11.97 -10.27 -23.04
N PRO A 420 12.66 -10.71 -24.12
CA PRO A 420 13.25 -9.80 -25.09
C PRO A 420 12.22 -8.82 -25.66
N CYS A 421 12.63 -7.58 -25.92
CA CYS A 421 11.74 -6.63 -26.58
C CYS A 421 11.33 -7.14 -27.98
N VAL A 422 10.10 -6.82 -28.39
CA VAL A 422 9.57 -7.19 -29.71
C VAL A 422 9.58 -5.98 -30.63
N ALA A 423 10.06 -6.17 -31.88
CA ALA A 423 10.08 -5.14 -32.91
C ALA A 423 8.94 -5.34 -33.94
N PRO A 424 8.23 -4.27 -34.36
CA PRO A 424 8.32 -2.91 -33.85
C PRO A 424 7.73 -2.80 -32.44
N PRO A 425 8.29 -1.94 -31.56
CA PRO A 425 7.75 -1.74 -30.23
C PRO A 425 6.40 -1.01 -30.29
N THR A 426 5.59 -1.13 -29.24
CA THR A 426 4.40 -0.28 -29.07
C THR A 426 4.80 0.96 -28.28
N ALA A 427 4.57 2.15 -28.85
CA ALA A 427 5.01 3.40 -28.21
C ALA A 427 4.23 3.75 -26.94
N GLY A 428 2.95 3.39 -26.88
CA GLY A 428 2.06 3.72 -25.77
C GLY A 428 1.54 5.16 -25.82
N VAL A 429 1.17 5.69 -24.65
CA VAL A 429 0.61 7.03 -24.43
C VAL A 429 1.49 7.79 -23.47
N ALA A 430 2.05 8.92 -23.90
CA ALA A 430 2.82 9.80 -23.05
C ALA A 430 1.91 10.56 -22.07
N LEU A 431 2.36 10.69 -20.83
CA LEU A 431 1.60 11.28 -19.73
C LEU A 431 2.46 12.30 -18.98
N LEU A 432 1.80 13.33 -18.45
CA LEU A 432 2.37 14.31 -17.52
C LEU A 432 1.77 14.11 -16.14
N SER A 433 2.55 14.36 -15.09
CA SER A 433 2.01 14.46 -13.72
C SER A 433 1.05 15.65 -13.55
N ASP A 434 1.24 16.71 -14.33
CA ASP A 434 0.38 17.88 -14.43
C ASP A 434 0.61 18.53 -15.81
N ASP A 435 -0.44 18.94 -16.50
CA ASP A 435 -0.39 19.53 -17.84
C ASP A 435 -0.35 21.07 -17.83
N ILE A 436 -0.62 21.71 -16.68
CA ILE A 436 -0.56 23.16 -16.50
C ILE A 436 0.15 23.48 -15.18
N VAL A 437 1.38 23.97 -15.26
CA VAL A 437 2.20 24.28 -14.06
C VAL A 437 2.79 25.68 -14.11
N CYS A 438 3.19 26.17 -12.94
CA CYS A 438 4.02 27.36 -12.86
C CYS A 438 5.46 27.07 -13.28
N GLU A 439 6.15 28.07 -13.82
CA GLU A 439 7.57 27.97 -14.17
C GLU A 439 8.42 27.52 -12.96
N ASN A 440 9.42 26.68 -13.25
CA ASN A 440 10.32 26.02 -12.30
C ASN A 440 9.68 24.94 -11.41
N THR A 441 8.45 24.54 -11.69
CA THR A 441 7.82 23.38 -11.05
C THR A 441 8.42 22.08 -11.61
N LEU A 442 8.58 21.06 -10.77
CA LEU A 442 8.97 19.73 -11.21
C LEU A 442 7.77 19.01 -11.81
N VAL A 443 7.93 18.42 -13.00
CA VAL A 443 6.90 17.64 -13.69
C VAL A 443 7.44 16.25 -14.01
N GLY A 444 6.67 15.22 -13.66
CA GLY A 444 6.95 13.85 -14.06
C GLY A 444 6.49 13.60 -15.49
N LEU A 445 7.37 13.02 -16.32
CA LEU A 445 7.04 12.44 -17.62
C LEU A 445 6.98 10.93 -17.47
N SER A 446 5.90 10.31 -17.92
CA SER A 446 5.75 8.86 -17.91
C SER A 446 5.02 8.37 -19.17
N VAL A 447 4.89 7.06 -19.31
CA VAL A 447 4.18 6.42 -20.42
C VAL A 447 3.28 5.32 -19.88
N SER A 448 2.15 5.09 -20.54
CA SER A 448 1.29 3.93 -20.31
C SER A 448 1.06 3.15 -21.60
N ALA A 449 0.68 1.88 -21.48
CA ALA A 449 0.35 1.02 -22.62
C ALA A 449 1.47 0.89 -23.69
N ASN A 450 2.72 1.18 -23.34
CA ASN A 450 3.87 0.86 -24.18
C ASN A 450 4.25 -0.62 -24.07
N SER A 451 4.94 -1.14 -25.08
CA SER A 451 5.66 -2.40 -24.92
C SER A 451 6.85 -2.22 -23.99
N THR A 452 7.18 -3.27 -23.24
CA THR A 452 8.41 -3.42 -22.47
C THR A 452 9.16 -4.68 -22.92
N GLY A 453 10.45 -4.74 -22.61
CA GLY A 453 11.26 -5.95 -22.82
C GLY A 453 12.75 -5.67 -22.68
N LEU A 454 13.55 -6.74 -22.54
CA LEU A 454 15.00 -6.62 -22.44
C LEU A 454 15.57 -5.87 -23.65
N THR A 455 16.59 -5.05 -23.40
CA THR A 455 17.28 -4.19 -24.39
C THR A 455 16.43 -3.08 -25.00
N GLN A 456 15.18 -2.91 -24.56
CA GLN A 456 14.38 -1.76 -24.95
C GLN A 456 14.93 -0.48 -24.32
N THR A 457 15.00 0.58 -25.12
CA THR A 457 15.45 1.90 -24.67
C THR A 457 14.40 2.96 -24.98
N TYR A 458 14.46 4.04 -24.24
CA TYR A 458 13.52 5.15 -24.30
C TYR A 458 14.28 6.47 -24.44
N GLN A 459 13.74 7.41 -25.20
CA GLN A 459 14.29 8.77 -25.32
C GLN A 459 13.13 9.76 -25.34
N TRP A 460 13.04 10.58 -24.29
CA TRP A 460 12.14 11.74 -24.31
C TRP A 460 12.69 12.81 -25.26
N GLN A 461 11.77 13.49 -25.92
CA GLN A 461 12.06 14.63 -26.79
C GLN A 461 11.05 15.73 -26.55
N SER A 462 11.49 16.98 -26.70
CA SER A 462 10.64 18.16 -26.59
C SER A 462 10.67 18.99 -27.87
N SER A 463 9.59 19.72 -28.15
CA SER A 463 9.48 20.62 -29.30
C SER A 463 8.57 21.83 -28.98
N PRO A 464 8.89 23.04 -29.47
CA PRO A 464 7.97 24.18 -29.41
C PRO A 464 6.70 24.01 -30.26
N ASN A 465 6.74 23.15 -31.29
CA ASN A 465 5.58 22.87 -32.15
C ASN A 465 5.21 21.38 -32.12
N ILE A 466 3.93 21.08 -32.29
CA ILE A 466 3.40 19.70 -32.28
C ILE A 466 4.06 18.77 -33.31
N GLY A 467 4.61 19.31 -34.40
CA GLY A 467 5.28 18.54 -35.47
C GLY A 467 6.82 18.54 -35.41
N GLY A 468 7.43 19.14 -34.38
CA GLY A 468 8.88 19.34 -34.31
C GLY A 468 9.36 20.75 -34.68
N PRO A 469 10.69 20.96 -34.81
CA PRO A 469 11.76 19.98 -34.67
C PRO A 469 11.89 19.45 -33.23
N TRP A 470 12.15 18.14 -33.10
CA TRP A 470 12.28 17.46 -31.82
C TRP A 470 13.72 17.52 -31.30
N THR A 471 13.89 17.90 -30.05
CA THR A 471 15.18 17.94 -29.34
C THR A 471 15.18 16.90 -28.22
N PRO A 472 16.22 16.05 -28.08
CA PRO A 472 16.32 15.12 -26.97
C PRO A 472 16.27 15.80 -25.59
N VAL A 473 15.49 15.23 -24.69
CA VAL A 473 15.45 15.58 -23.26
C VAL A 473 16.27 14.54 -22.52
N GLY A 474 17.50 14.89 -22.17
CA GLY A 474 18.46 13.94 -21.58
C GLY A 474 18.97 12.89 -22.58
N GLY A 475 19.60 11.83 -22.06
CA GLY A 475 20.09 10.70 -22.85
C GLY A 475 19.07 9.56 -22.99
N SER A 476 19.48 8.50 -23.69
CA SER A 476 18.71 7.26 -23.78
C SER A 476 18.69 6.56 -22.41
N ILE A 477 17.52 6.10 -22.00
CA ILE A 477 17.24 5.51 -20.69
C ILE A 477 16.57 4.13 -20.87
N THR A 478 16.72 3.25 -19.87
CA THR A 478 16.06 1.93 -19.85
C THR A 478 14.74 1.94 -19.08
N ASN A 479 14.44 3.04 -18.38
CA ASN A 479 13.19 3.31 -17.70
C ASN A 479 12.59 4.57 -18.32
N PRO A 480 11.34 4.56 -18.80
CA PRO A 480 10.75 5.72 -19.46
C PRO A 480 10.36 6.85 -18.51
N ASN A 481 10.35 6.65 -17.18
CA ASN A 481 9.90 7.67 -16.24
C ASN A 481 11.04 8.64 -15.89
N ILE A 482 10.83 9.94 -16.10
CA ILE A 482 11.78 11.00 -15.70
C ILE A 482 11.06 12.16 -15.03
N THR A 483 11.80 12.98 -14.29
CA THR A 483 11.33 14.28 -13.80
C THR A 483 12.08 15.40 -14.50
N ILE A 484 11.37 16.43 -14.93
CA ILE A 484 11.92 17.63 -15.56
C ILE A 484 11.56 18.87 -14.75
N THR A 485 12.33 19.94 -14.90
CA THR A 485 11.95 21.28 -14.44
C THR A 485 11.24 22.02 -15.56
N ALA A 486 10.00 22.43 -15.34
CA ALA A 486 9.16 23.10 -16.33
C ALA A 486 9.58 24.56 -16.52
N THR A 487 10.30 24.88 -17.59
CA THR A 487 10.81 26.24 -17.86
C THR A 487 10.04 26.97 -18.97
N GLN A 488 9.37 26.24 -19.85
CA GLN A 488 8.66 26.80 -21.00
C GLN A 488 7.59 25.84 -21.52
N THR A 489 6.55 26.40 -22.12
CA THR A 489 5.50 25.61 -22.78
C THR A 489 6.08 24.85 -23.96
N LEU A 490 5.98 23.51 -23.91
CA LEU A 490 6.58 22.60 -24.88
C LEU A 490 5.70 21.37 -25.09
N TYR A 491 5.75 20.81 -26.28
CA TYR A 491 5.28 19.45 -26.55
C TYR A 491 6.35 18.44 -26.16
N TYR A 492 5.96 17.33 -25.56
CA TYR A 492 6.81 16.19 -25.24
C TYR A 492 6.31 14.93 -25.95
N GLN A 493 7.24 14.11 -26.43
CA GLN A 493 6.96 12.76 -26.94
C GLN A 493 8.05 11.79 -26.48
N LEU A 494 7.71 10.52 -26.40
CA LEU A 494 8.64 9.44 -26.07
C LEU A 494 8.95 8.62 -27.32
N GLY A 495 10.22 8.47 -27.65
CA GLY A 495 10.70 7.46 -28.59
C GLY A 495 10.97 6.15 -27.86
N VAL A 496 10.27 5.08 -28.26
CA VAL A 496 10.45 3.72 -27.74
C VAL A 496 11.21 2.91 -28.78
N THR A 497 12.38 2.41 -28.45
CA THR A 497 13.28 1.72 -29.39
C THR A 497 13.51 0.27 -29.00
N CYS A 498 13.30 -0.64 -29.95
CA CYS A 498 13.67 -2.06 -29.82
C CYS A 498 14.37 -2.53 -31.09
N SER A 499 15.55 -3.14 -30.96
CA SER A 499 16.33 -3.66 -32.10
C SER A 499 16.46 -2.66 -33.27
N GLY A 500 16.77 -1.40 -32.93
CA GLY A 500 16.91 -0.29 -33.91
C GLY A 500 15.61 0.28 -34.47
N ASN A 501 14.45 -0.32 -34.18
CA ASN A 501 13.14 0.20 -34.58
C ASN A 501 12.59 1.13 -33.50
N THR A 502 12.34 2.39 -33.85
CA THR A 502 11.79 3.39 -32.92
C THR A 502 10.36 3.74 -33.30
N GLN A 503 9.46 3.69 -32.33
CA GLN A 503 8.08 4.19 -32.44
C GLN A 503 7.89 5.34 -31.45
N PHE A 504 7.12 6.36 -31.84
CA PHE A 504 6.89 7.55 -31.02
C PHE A 504 5.47 7.60 -30.49
N THR A 505 5.30 8.06 -29.26
CA THR A 505 3.98 8.39 -28.72
C THR A 505 3.38 9.57 -29.46
N ALA A 506 2.06 9.77 -29.35
CA ALA A 506 1.48 11.06 -29.67
C ALA A 506 2.10 12.15 -28.75
N PRO A 507 2.36 13.37 -29.26
CA PRO A 507 2.81 14.49 -28.45
C PRO A 507 1.80 14.90 -27.38
N VAL A 508 2.30 15.25 -26.21
CA VAL A 508 1.54 15.82 -25.09
C VAL A 508 2.07 17.22 -24.78
N LEU A 509 1.16 18.18 -24.55
CA LEU A 509 1.51 19.58 -24.28
C LEU A 509 1.64 19.82 -22.78
N LEU A 510 2.81 20.30 -22.33
CA LEU A 510 2.99 20.90 -21.01
C LEU A 510 2.87 22.41 -21.16
N THR A 511 1.88 23.00 -20.50
CA THR A 511 1.69 24.44 -20.44
C THR A 511 2.39 25.01 -19.22
N VAL A 512 3.36 25.89 -19.44
CA VAL A 512 4.09 26.54 -18.35
C VAL A 512 3.65 27.99 -18.26
N THR A 513 3.10 28.37 -17.11
CA THR A 513 2.71 29.74 -16.80
C THR A 513 3.86 30.42 -16.05
N PRO A 514 4.57 31.38 -16.66
CA PRO A 514 5.61 32.12 -15.99
C PRO A 514 5.01 33.09 -14.95
N GLY A 515 5.79 33.38 -13.91
CA GLY A 515 5.46 34.48 -13.00
C GLY A 515 5.47 35.83 -13.73
N LEU A 516 4.72 36.81 -13.24
CA LEU A 516 4.68 38.13 -13.88
C LEU A 516 6.06 38.80 -13.81
N THR A 517 6.46 39.40 -14.94
CA THR A 517 7.73 40.12 -15.12
C THR A 517 7.49 41.62 -15.09
N ASN A 518 8.55 42.45 -15.07
CA ASN A 518 8.39 43.90 -15.08
C ASN A 518 7.87 44.40 -16.45
N GLN A 519 6.54 44.49 -16.57
CA GLN A 519 5.82 44.98 -17.75
C GLN A 519 4.83 46.08 -17.35
N PRO A 520 4.38 46.93 -18.31
CA PRO A 520 3.45 48.01 -18.03
C PRO A 520 2.00 47.50 -17.92
N TYR A 521 1.71 46.72 -16.88
CA TYR A 521 0.37 46.19 -16.66
C TYR A 521 -0.65 47.29 -16.40
N THR A 522 -1.87 47.11 -16.90
CA THR A 522 -3.00 48.01 -16.67
C THR A 522 -4.18 47.29 -16.05
N ILE A 523 -4.94 47.99 -15.22
CA ILE A 523 -6.29 47.56 -14.83
C ILE A 523 -7.27 48.53 -15.46
N ASN A 524 -8.07 48.06 -16.42
CA ASN A 524 -9.03 48.86 -17.16
C ASN A 524 -10.29 48.05 -17.46
N GLY A 525 -11.36 48.31 -16.69
CA GLY A 525 -12.64 47.62 -16.86
C GLY A 525 -13.36 47.87 -18.19
N ALA A 526 -12.92 48.86 -18.98
CA ALA A 526 -13.45 49.13 -20.32
C ALA A 526 -12.89 48.19 -21.40
N LEU A 527 -11.83 47.44 -21.10
CA LEU A 527 -11.22 46.47 -22.00
C LEU A 527 -11.31 45.06 -21.39
N PRO A 528 -11.43 44.01 -22.21
CA PRO A 528 -11.35 42.64 -21.70
C PRO A 528 -9.97 42.37 -21.09
N THR A 529 -9.90 41.37 -20.21
CA THR A 529 -8.62 40.84 -19.71
C THR A 529 -7.90 40.15 -20.86
N GLY A 530 -6.64 40.53 -21.09
CA GLY A 530 -5.82 40.00 -22.17
C GLY A 530 -4.53 40.79 -22.35
N GLY A 531 -3.46 40.10 -22.74
CA GLY A 531 -2.14 40.69 -22.88
C GLY A 531 -1.65 41.31 -21.57
N LEU A 532 -1.45 42.63 -21.57
CA LEU A 532 -0.98 43.38 -20.39
C LEU A 532 -2.13 44.07 -19.62
N ASN A 533 -3.39 43.91 -20.05
CA ASN A 533 -4.55 44.52 -19.41
C ASN A 533 -5.37 43.49 -18.62
N PHE A 534 -5.82 43.90 -17.44
CA PHE A 534 -6.78 43.17 -16.60
C PHE A 534 -8.06 44.00 -16.47
N ARG A 535 -9.21 43.36 -16.61
CA ARG A 535 -10.52 44.01 -16.52
C ARG A 535 -10.86 44.38 -15.09
N THR A 536 -10.38 43.62 -14.11
CA THR A 536 -10.68 43.77 -12.68
C THR A 536 -9.41 43.60 -11.84
N PHE A 537 -9.48 43.96 -10.56
CA PHE A 537 -8.41 43.68 -9.59
C PHE A 537 -8.29 42.18 -9.31
N ASN A 538 -9.41 41.45 -9.26
CA ASN A 538 -9.37 40.00 -9.10
C ASN A 538 -8.73 39.29 -10.31
N ASP A 539 -8.94 39.79 -11.54
CA ASP A 539 -8.27 39.25 -12.73
C ASP A 539 -6.75 39.48 -12.66
N ALA A 540 -6.32 40.66 -12.18
CA ALA A 540 -4.90 40.95 -11.95
C ALA A 540 -4.30 40.04 -10.86
N TYR A 541 -5.05 39.77 -9.78
CA TYR A 541 -4.62 38.85 -8.73
C TYR A 541 -4.55 37.39 -9.21
N ALA A 542 -5.56 36.93 -9.97
CA ALA A 542 -5.57 35.60 -10.57
C ALA A 542 -4.36 35.38 -11.51
N ALA A 543 -3.95 36.42 -12.24
CA ALA A 543 -2.77 36.38 -13.09
C ALA A 543 -1.44 36.29 -12.32
N MET A 544 -1.44 36.57 -11.02
CA MET A 544 -0.30 36.38 -10.11
C MET A 544 -0.31 35.01 -9.42
N SER A 545 -1.16 34.07 -9.84
CA SER A 545 -1.23 32.72 -9.25
C SER A 545 0.10 31.96 -9.30
N CYS A 546 0.92 32.17 -10.34
CA CYS A 546 2.29 31.66 -10.43
C CYS A 546 3.35 32.61 -9.87
N GLY A 547 2.92 33.64 -9.15
CA GLY A 547 3.79 34.61 -8.50
C GLY A 547 4.33 35.69 -9.42
N ILE A 548 5.37 36.37 -8.92
CA ILE A 548 6.12 37.42 -9.63
C ILE A 548 7.61 37.10 -9.61
N VAL A 549 8.31 37.43 -10.69
CA VAL A 549 9.77 37.22 -10.82
C VAL A 549 10.57 38.52 -10.83
N ALA A 550 9.88 39.66 -10.80
CA ALA A 550 10.45 41.01 -10.74
C ALA A 550 9.46 41.95 -10.03
N PRO A 551 9.87 43.18 -9.65
CA PRO A 551 8.92 44.20 -9.21
C PRO A 551 7.95 44.54 -10.35
N ILE A 552 6.65 44.55 -10.06
CA ILE A 552 5.61 44.85 -11.04
C ILE A 552 4.76 46.03 -10.60
N THR A 553 4.20 46.74 -11.57
CA THR A 553 3.26 47.85 -11.33
C THR A 553 2.03 47.69 -12.19
N PHE A 554 0.86 47.68 -11.55
CA PHE A 554 -0.44 47.82 -12.20
C PHE A 554 -0.83 49.30 -12.23
N ASN A 555 -0.92 49.87 -13.43
CA ASN A 555 -1.47 51.21 -13.63
C ASN A 555 -2.99 51.12 -13.80
N VAL A 556 -3.74 51.56 -12.80
CA VAL A 556 -5.19 51.53 -12.87
C VAL A 556 -5.66 52.68 -13.76
N ILE A 557 -6.52 52.38 -14.74
CA ILE A 557 -7.09 53.36 -15.66
C ILE A 557 -8.39 53.89 -15.04
N PRO A 558 -8.49 55.19 -14.70
CA PRO A 558 -9.65 55.72 -13.96
C PRO A 558 -10.97 55.62 -14.72
N SER A 559 -10.93 55.78 -16.04
CA SER A 559 -12.10 55.64 -16.92
C SER A 559 -12.58 54.19 -17.07
N GLY A 560 -11.82 53.21 -16.55
CA GLY A 560 -12.21 51.81 -16.52
C GLY A 560 -13.05 51.41 -15.31
N GLY A 561 -13.20 52.29 -14.31
CA GLY A 561 -14.00 52.06 -13.11
C GLY A 561 -15.38 52.75 -13.14
N PRO A 562 -16.17 52.66 -12.06
CA PRO A 562 -15.84 52.04 -10.78
C PRO A 562 -15.76 50.50 -10.86
N TYR A 563 -14.84 49.91 -10.10
CA TYR A 563 -14.69 48.46 -9.96
C TYR A 563 -15.60 47.99 -8.82
N LEU A 564 -16.59 47.16 -9.12
CA LEU A 564 -17.57 46.66 -8.16
C LEU A 564 -17.20 45.24 -7.73
N GLU A 565 -16.19 45.13 -6.88
CA GLU A 565 -15.62 43.85 -6.45
C GLU A 565 -14.97 43.97 -5.07
N GLN A 566 -14.78 42.83 -4.41
CA GLN A 566 -13.89 42.67 -3.26
C GLN A 566 -12.58 42.06 -3.73
N LEU A 567 -11.44 42.57 -3.25
CA LEU A 567 -10.14 41.97 -3.47
C LEU A 567 -9.65 41.32 -2.18
N ILE A 568 -9.51 40.00 -2.16
CA ILE A 568 -8.93 39.25 -1.03
C ILE A 568 -7.65 38.61 -1.53
N MET A 569 -6.52 38.97 -0.92
CA MET A 569 -5.21 38.46 -1.33
C MET A 569 -4.61 37.56 -0.26
N GLU A 570 -4.05 36.45 -0.73
CA GLU A 570 -3.14 35.60 0.02
C GLU A 570 -1.69 35.95 -0.37
N PRO A 571 -0.67 35.45 0.36
CA PRO A 571 0.72 35.69 0.02
C PRO A 571 1.05 35.34 -1.45
N ILE A 572 1.61 36.30 -2.17
CA ILE A 572 1.99 36.14 -3.58
C ILE A 572 3.40 35.54 -3.64
N PHE A 573 3.55 34.40 -4.33
CA PHE A 573 4.85 33.76 -4.50
C PHE A 573 5.86 34.69 -5.20
N GLY A 574 7.10 34.71 -4.73
CA GLY A 574 8.15 35.58 -5.25
C GLY A 574 8.09 37.05 -4.79
N ALA A 575 7.04 37.47 -4.08
CA ALA A 575 6.96 38.81 -3.50
C ALA A 575 7.94 38.97 -2.33
N SER A 576 8.64 40.10 -2.29
CA SER A 576 9.62 40.43 -1.24
C SER A 576 9.80 41.94 -1.12
N ALA A 577 10.68 42.38 -0.21
CA ALA A 577 11.07 43.79 -0.13
C ALA A 577 11.73 44.33 -1.42
N THR A 578 12.26 43.43 -2.28
CA THR A 578 12.79 43.79 -3.60
C THR A 578 11.72 43.62 -4.67
N ASN A 579 11.09 42.45 -4.76
CA ASN A 579 10.05 42.14 -5.74
C ASN A 579 8.68 42.56 -5.20
N THR A 580 8.31 43.81 -5.43
CA THR A 580 7.05 44.37 -4.94
C THR A 580 5.94 44.28 -5.99
N VAL A 581 4.69 44.08 -5.56
CA VAL A 581 3.49 44.33 -6.36
C VAL A 581 2.96 45.73 -6.02
N THR A 582 2.96 46.65 -7.00
CA THR A 582 2.46 48.02 -6.80
C THR A 582 1.19 48.27 -7.59
N PHE A 583 0.12 48.70 -6.93
CA PHE A 583 -1.08 49.21 -7.60
C PHE A 583 -1.10 50.75 -7.60
N LYS A 584 -0.94 51.35 -8.78
CA LYS A 584 -1.09 52.81 -8.95
C LYS A 584 -2.55 53.12 -9.24
N GLY A 585 -3.31 53.42 -8.18
CA GLY A 585 -4.76 53.60 -8.25
C GLY A 585 -5.25 54.75 -9.14
N ASN A 586 -4.43 55.78 -9.40
CA ASN A 586 -4.71 56.91 -10.30
C ASN A 586 -6.09 57.60 -10.10
N GLY A 587 -6.69 57.51 -8.91
CA GLY A 587 -8.01 58.08 -8.62
C GLY A 587 -9.20 57.20 -9.04
N ALA A 588 -8.96 55.97 -9.51
CA ALA A 588 -10.03 54.99 -9.72
C ALA A 588 -10.66 54.55 -8.39
N VAL A 589 -11.92 54.11 -8.44
CA VAL A 589 -12.69 53.69 -7.26
C VAL A 589 -12.97 52.20 -7.33
N ILE A 590 -12.65 51.47 -6.26
CA ILE A 590 -13.12 50.11 -6.00
C ILE A 590 -14.18 50.17 -4.89
N ARG A 591 -15.28 49.43 -5.05
CA ARG A 591 -16.38 49.35 -4.09
C ARG A 591 -16.85 47.91 -3.94
N PHE A 592 -17.21 47.57 -2.71
CA PHE A 592 -17.85 46.31 -2.38
C PHE A 592 -18.93 46.57 -1.35
N ASP A 593 -20.12 46.01 -1.55
CA ASP A 593 -21.21 46.03 -0.58
C ASP A 593 -21.22 44.71 0.20
N PRO A 594 -20.64 44.66 1.42
CA PRO A 594 -20.49 43.41 2.16
C PRO A 594 -21.84 42.90 2.67
N THR A 595 -22.14 41.64 2.39
CA THR A 595 -23.35 40.95 2.85
C THR A 595 -23.08 39.97 4.00
N VAL A 596 -21.81 39.72 4.34
CA VAL A 596 -21.37 38.79 5.39
C VAL A 596 -20.44 39.47 6.40
N THR A 597 -20.60 39.13 7.69
CA THR A 597 -19.91 39.78 8.81
C THR A 597 -18.38 39.55 8.82
N GLY A 598 -17.89 38.47 8.19
CA GLY A 598 -16.48 38.11 8.15
C GLY A 598 -15.64 38.81 7.06
N GLU A 599 -16.27 39.44 6.08
CA GLU A 599 -15.62 39.98 4.87
C GLU A 599 -16.01 41.44 4.63
N ARG A 600 -15.86 42.28 5.66
CA ARG A 600 -16.29 43.70 5.64
C ARG A 600 -15.32 44.67 4.96
N ALA A 601 -14.13 44.24 4.58
CA ALA A 601 -13.12 45.08 3.94
C ALA A 601 -13.26 45.02 2.40
N VAL A 602 -13.10 46.14 1.71
CA VAL A 602 -13.09 46.17 0.23
C VAL A 602 -11.83 45.50 -0.33
N ILE A 603 -10.70 45.67 0.38
CA ILE A 603 -9.44 44.99 0.13
C ILE A 603 -9.00 44.33 1.44
N LYS A 604 -8.71 43.03 1.40
CA LYS A 604 -8.32 42.22 2.56
C LYS A 604 -6.99 41.53 2.31
#